data_AF-F3BCS5-F1
#
_entry.id   AF-F3BCS5-F1
#
_cell.length_a   1.000
_cell.length_b   1.000
_cell.length_c   1.000
_cell.angle_alpha   90.00
_cell.angle_beta   90.00
_cell.angle_gamma   90.00
#
_symmetry.space_group_name_H-M   'P 1'
#
loop_
_entity.id
_entity.type
_entity.pdbx_description
1 polymer ?
#
loop_
_entity_poly.entity_id
_entity_poly.type
_entity_poly.pdbx_seq_one_letter_code
_entity_poly.pdbx_strand_id
1 'polypeptide(L)'
;MSKKVIRNCMLIMAVCFLILGMLFKSNAERQKGIQATTGIMIDGKYQPTSSGRIGANQEKYEAANTTGVTFYILAGVTGVIGVVMLIRDRKK
;
A
#
# COMPACT_ATOMS: atom_id res chain seq x y z
N MET A 1 -4.66 -9.89 31.57
CA MET A 1 -4.89 -8.72 30.70
C MET A 1 -6.40 -8.55 30.48
N SER A 2 -6.97 -7.36 30.71
CA SER A 2 -8.42 -7.15 30.57
C SER A 2 -8.85 -7.15 29.10
N LYS A 3 -10.06 -7.66 28.79
CA LYS A 3 -10.63 -7.71 27.43
C LYS A 3 -10.64 -6.33 26.76
N LYS A 4 -10.88 -5.27 27.53
CA LYS A 4 -10.82 -3.87 27.08
C LYS A 4 -9.42 -3.47 26.59
N VAL A 5 -8.37 -3.92 27.27
CA VAL A 5 -6.98 -3.64 26.90
C VAL A 5 -6.62 -4.36 25.60
N ILE A 6 -6.99 -5.63 25.48
CA ILE A 6 -6.75 -6.43 24.26
C ILE A 6 -7.44 -5.79 23.05
N ARG A 7 -8.71 -5.39 23.20
CA ARG A 7 -9.47 -4.70 22.15
C ARG A 7 -8.79 -3.40 21.72
N ASN A 8 -8.40 -2.55 22.67
CA ASN A 8 -7.75 -1.28 22.36
C ASN A 8 -6.39 -1.52 21.67
N CYS A 9 -5.60 -2.52 22.11
CA CYS A 9 -4.38 -2.92 21.42
C CYS A 9 -4.65 -3.38 19.97
N MET A 10 -5.69 -4.18 19.72
CA MET A 10 -6.05 -4.63 18.37
C MET A 10 -6.41 -3.46 17.45
N LEU A 11 -7.18 -2.50 17.95
CA LEU A 11 -7.54 -1.31 17.17
C LEU A 11 -6.34 -0.41 16.90
N ILE A 12 -5.46 -0.22 17.88
CA ILE A 12 -4.21 0.55 17.70
C ILE A 12 -3.32 -0.13 16.66
N MET A 13 -3.13 -1.46 16.76
CA MET A 13 -2.36 -2.23 15.79
C MET A 13 -2.94 -2.11 14.38
N ALA A 14 -4.26 -2.16 14.23
CA ALA A 14 -4.91 -1.97 12.94
C ALA A 14 -4.57 -0.60 12.32
N VAL A 15 -4.60 0.47 13.12
CA VAL A 15 -4.21 1.81 12.67
C VAL A 15 -2.72 1.88 12.31
N CYS A 16 -1.85 1.29 13.12
CA CYS A 16 -0.42 1.23 12.82
C CYS A 16 -0.15 0.49 11.49
N PHE A 17 -0.83 -0.63 11.25
CA PHE A 17 -0.71 -1.37 9.99
C PHE A 17 -1.25 -0.59 8.79
N LEU A 18 -2.33 0.18 8.94
CA LEU A 18 -2.82 1.07 7.86
C LEU A 18 -1.76 2.12 7.49
N ILE A 19 -1.14 2.75 8.49
CA ILE A 19 -0.10 3.77 8.27
C ILE A 19 1.11 3.14 7.58
N LEU A 20 1.58 1.98 8.06
CA LEU A 20 2.68 1.26 7.44
C LEU A 20 2.36 0.85 5.99
N GLY A 21 1.16 0.31 5.74
CA GLY A 21 0.71 -0.02 4.39
C GLY A 21 0.77 1.19 3.45
N MET A 22 0.33 2.35 3.93
CA MET A 22 0.39 3.61 3.17
C MET A 22 1.83 4.05 2.87
N LEU A 23 2.72 4.00 3.87
CA LEU A 23 4.12 4.37 3.70
C LEU A 23 4.83 3.46 2.70
N PHE A 24 4.61 2.14 2.78
CA PHE A 24 5.21 1.18 1.86
C PHE A 24 4.69 1.36 0.43
N LYS A 25 3.39 1.59 0.25
CA LYS A 25 2.82 1.83 -1.08
C LYS A 25 3.28 3.16 -1.68
N SER A 26 3.41 4.21 -0.85
CA SER A 26 3.97 5.50 -1.26
C SER A 26 5.43 5.35 -1.70
N ASN A 27 6.24 4.62 -0.94
CA ASN A 27 7.61 4.31 -1.32
C ASN A 27 7.68 3.46 -2.60
N ALA A 28 6.75 2.52 -2.80
CA ALA A 28 6.66 1.75 -4.03
C ALA A 28 6.42 2.68 -5.24
N GLU A 29 5.45 3.59 -5.18
CA GLU A 29 5.19 4.54 -6.28
C GLU A 29 6.44 5.37 -6.64
N ARG A 30 7.29 5.73 -5.68
CA ARG A 30 8.57 6.41 -5.97
C ARG A 30 9.56 5.55 -6.75
N GLN A 31 9.44 4.22 -6.68
CA GLN A 31 10.31 3.27 -7.38
C GLN A 31 9.73 2.82 -8.73
N LYS A 32 8.47 3.16 -9.01
CA LYS A 32 7.76 2.81 -10.25
C LYS A 32 8.37 3.47 -11.48
N GLY A 33 9.19 4.52 -11.30
CA GLY A 33 9.80 5.30 -12.37
C GLY A 33 8.77 6.17 -13.12
N ILE A 34 9.27 6.98 -14.06
CA ILE A 34 8.44 7.85 -14.90
C ILE A 34 8.23 7.15 -16.25
N GLN A 35 7.00 7.11 -16.75
CA GLN A 35 6.74 6.68 -18.13
C GLN A 35 7.34 7.69 -19.10
N ALA A 36 8.24 7.22 -19.95
CA ALA A 36 8.84 8.01 -21.01
C ALA A 36 8.60 7.32 -22.35
N THR A 37 8.14 8.10 -23.30
CA THR A 37 7.99 7.67 -24.70
C THR A 37 8.99 8.45 -25.52
N THR A 38 9.95 7.74 -26.12
CA THR A 38 10.84 8.32 -27.11
C THR A 38 10.20 8.19 -28.49
N GLY A 39 10.25 9.27 -29.24
CA GLY A 39 9.70 9.32 -30.60
C GLY A 39 10.58 10.17 -31.48
N ILE A 40 10.51 9.89 -32.77
CA ILE A 40 11.17 10.67 -33.81
C ILE A 40 10.12 11.51 -34.53
N MET A 41 10.50 12.74 -34.91
CA MET A 41 9.67 13.54 -35.79
C MET A 41 10.01 13.20 -37.24
N ILE A 42 9.04 12.68 -37.98
CA ILE A 42 9.16 12.44 -39.42
C ILE A 42 8.11 13.32 -40.09
N ASP A 43 8.56 14.21 -40.97
CA ASP A 43 7.68 15.06 -41.79
C ASP A 43 6.71 15.91 -40.96
N GLY A 44 7.20 16.50 -39.86
CA GLY A 44 6.41 17.31 -38.92
C GLY A 44 5.45 16.54 -38.03
N LYS A 45 5.36 15.20 -38.15
CA LYS A 45 4.52 14.35 -37.31
C LYS A 45 5.37 13.58 -36.28
N TYR A 46 4.95 13.65 -35.02
CA TYR A 46 5.54 12.86 -33.94
C TYR A 46 5.15 11.39 -34.10
N GLN A 47 6.14 10.50 -34.25
CA GLN A 47 5.93 9.06 -34.23
C GLN A 47 6.63 8.45 -33.01
N PRO A 48 5.89 7.82 -32.08
CA PRO A 48 6.51 7.13 -30.95
C PRO A 48 7.28 5.91 -31.46
N THR A 49 8.56 5.80 -31.10
CA THR A 49 9.47 4.73 -31.54
C THR A 49 9.73 3.72 -30.42
N SER A 50 9.72 4.16 -29.16
CA SER A 50 9.86 3.26 -28.01
C SER A 50 9.22 3.86 -26.76
N SER A 51 8.58 3.01 -25.95
CA SER A 51 7.96 3.39 -24.68
C SER A 51 8.52 2.55 -23.55
N GLY A 52 8.94 3.18 -22.47
CA GLY A 52 9.50 2.51 -21.30
C GLY A 52 9.32 3.33 -20.02
N ARG A 53 9.80 2.80 -18.89
CA ARG A 53 9.86 3.53 -17.63
C ARG A 53 11.30 3.86 -17.29
N ILE A 54 11.63 5.15 -17.21
CA ILE A 54 12.96 5.62 -16.86
C ILE A 54 13.05 5.73 -15.34
N GLY A 55 14.16 5.25 -14.76
CA GLY A 55 14.42 5.28 -13.33
C GLY A 55 13.55 4.32 -12.50
N ALA A 56 12.87 3.36 -13.15
CA ALA A 56 12.12 2.33 -12.46
C ALA A 56 13.07 1.30 -11.83
N ASN A 57 12.84 0.96 -10.56
CA ASN A 57 13.42 -0.21 -9.93
C ASN A 57 12.28 -1.19 -9.64
N GLN A 58 12.07 -2.12 -10.56
CA GLN A 58 10.91 -3.02 -10.55
C GLN A 58 10.95 -3.99 -9.36
N GLU A 59 12.13 -4.51 -9.01
CA GLU A 59 12.31 -5.40 -7.86
C GLU A 59 11.92 -4.70 -6.55
N LYS A 60 12.43 -3.48 -6.33
CA LYS A 60 12.10 -2.70 -5.13
C LYS A 60 10.66 -2.19 -5.15
N TYR A 61 10.10 -1.88 -6.33
CA TYR A 61 8.68 -1.57 -6.49
C TYR A 61 7.81 -2.73 -6.02
N GLU A 62 8.06 -3.94 -6.53
CA GLU A 62 7.30 -5.14 -6.21
C GLU A 62 7.43 -5.52 -4.73
N ALA A 63 8.64 -5.46 -4.17
CA ALA A 63 8.88 -5.72 -2.76
C ALA A 63 8.12 -4.73 -1.85
N ALA A 64 8.22 -3.43 -2.13
CA ALA A 64 7.54 -2.40 -1.34
C ALA A 64 6.02 -2.46 -1.52
N ASN A 65 5.53 -2.68 -2.73
CA ASN A 65 4.10 -2.79 -3.01
C ASN A 65 3.48 -4.03 -2.35
N THR A 66 4.13 -5.19 -2.48
CA THR A 66 3.69 -6.44 -1.83
C THR A 66 3.66 -6.30 -0.31
N THR A 67 4.71 -5.72 0.26
CA THR A 67 4.77 -5.45 1.71
C THR A 67 3.66 -4.50 2.16
N GLY A 68 3.40 -3.43 1.39
CA GLY A 68 2.31 -2.50 1.66
C GLY A 68 0.93 -3.18 1.64
N VAL A 69 0.69 -4.06 0.67
CA VAL A 69 -0.54 -4.86 0.59
C VAL A 69 -0.68 -5.80 1.79
N THR A 70 0.38 -6.49 2.20
CA THR A 70 0.38 -7.35 3.38
C THR A 70 -0.02 -6.59 4.64
N PHE A 71 0.50 -5.37 4.84
CA PHE A 71 0.10 -4.54 5.97
C PHE A 71 -1.38 -4.13 5.92
N TYR A 72 -1.94 -3.83 4.74
CA TYR A 72 -3.38 -3.58 4.63
C TYR A 72 -4.23 -4.81 4.98
N ILE A 73 -3.80 -6.02 4.61
CA ILE A 73 -4.49 -7.26 4.98
C ILE A 73 -4.44 -7.44 6.51
N LEU A 74 -3.27 -7.28 7.13
CA LEU A 74 -3.11 -7.36 8.59
C LEU A 74 -3.99 -6.31 9.31
N ALA A 75 -4.06 -5.09 8.79
CA ALA A 75 -4.94 -4.05 9.30
C ALA A 75 -6.41 -4.45 9.23
N GLY A 76 -6.85 -5.04 8.10
CA GLY A 76 -8.22 -5.52 7.94
C GLY A 76 -8.58 -6.58 8.97
N VAL A 77 -7.74 -7.61 9.12
CA VAL A 77 -7.99 -8.71 10.07
C VAL A 77 -8.02 -8.20 11.51
N THR A 78 -7.02 -7.43 11.93
CA THR A 78 -6.95 -6.90 13.30
C THR A 78 -8.05 -5.88 13.60
N GLY A 79 -8.44 -5.06 12.62
CA GLY A 79 -9.55 -4.12 12.72
C GLY A 79 -10.90 -4.82 12.91
N VAL A 80 -11.19 -5.84 12.10
CA VAL A 80 -12.43 -6.63 12.23
C VAL A 80 -12.53 -7.29 13.61
N ILE A 81 -11.44 -7.92 14.08
CA ILE A 81 -11.40 -8.54 15.42
C ILE A 81 -11.67 -7.50 16.50
N GLY A 82 -11.02 -6.33 16.43
CA GLY A 82 -11.22 -5.25 17.39
C GLY A 82 -12.67 -4.74 17.43
N VAL A 83 -13.31 -4.57 16.26
CA VAL A 83 -14.71 -4.13 16.15
C VAL A 83 -15.68 -5.18 16.68
N VAL A 84 -15.49 -6.46 16.33
CA VAL A 84 -16.32 -7.57 16.83
C VAL A 84 -16.27 -7.65 18.36
N MET A 85 -15.07 -7.51 18.94
CA MET A 85 -14.91 -7.43 20.40
C MET A 85 -15.67 -6.24 21.00
N LEU A 86 -15.61 -5.07 20.34
CA LEU A 86 -16.33 -3.86 20.80
C LEU A 86 -17.85 -4.06 20.80
N ILE A 87 -18.41 -4.64 19.74
CA ILE A 87 -19.85 -4.90 19.63
C ILE A 87 -20.28 -5.93 20.68
N ARG A 88 -19.47 -6.98 20.89
CA ARG A 88 -19.78 -8.04 21.87
C ARG A 88 -19.73 -7.54 23.30
N ASP A 89 -18.81 -6.64 23.65
CA ASP A 89 -18.77 -5.98 24.97
C ASP A 89 -19.94 -5.00 25.18
N ARG A 90 -20.55 -4.46 24.11
CA ARG A 90 -21.73 -3.57 24.22
C ARG A 90 -23.07 -4.31 24.34
N LYS A 91 -23.12 -5.60 23.97
CA LYS A 91 -24.30 -6.46 24.12
C LYS A 91 -24.37 -7.19 25.47
N LYS A 92 -23.30 -7.13 26.25
CA LYS A 92 -23.23 -7.64 27.62
C LYS A 92 -23.42 -6.51 28.61
#